data_AF-A0A2G9TJW2-F1
#
_entry.id   AF-A0A2G9TJW2-F1
#
_cell.length_a   1.000
_cell.length_b   1.000
_cell.length_c   1.000
_cell.angle_alpha   90.00
_cell.angle_beta   90.00
_cell.angle_gamma   90.00
#
_symmetry.space_group_name_H-M   'P 1'
#
loop_
_entity.id
_entity.type
_entity.pdbx_description
1 polymer ?
#
loop_
_entity_poly.entity_id
_entity_poly.type
_entity_poly.pdbx_seq_one_letter_code
_entity_poly.pdbx_strand_id
1 'polypeptide(L)'
;MEIWLCQQQNLKVSTSVRMENDFVPDRQHLRYVTLFLYHFGSNMKAAEVKMRDIYKHHAPSYRTIVRWYNRFKVGDYTLEDEKRSGRPSEHNLRELRRVVQRDPLRFTREMASTFGVHSSTVDFGLKKMGMKKKLGRYVPHHLKPADRDGRVDACLTLLNLHEGNRWLEHLITGDEKWFHYNNFHRIGKWVQEKL
;
A
#
# COMPACT_ATOMS: atom_id res chain seq x y z
N MET A 1 80.02 18.18 -28.08
CA MET A 1 78.79 18.63 -27.38
C MET A 1 77.76 17.52 -27.46
N GLU A 2 76.97 17.38 -26.42
CA GLU A 2 76.56 16.11 -25.80
C GLU A 2 75.52 15.25 -26.54
N ILE A 3 75.60 13.97 -26.19
CA ILE A 3 74.71 12.85 -26.46
C ILE A 3 73.44 13.01 -25.63
N TRP A 4 72.24 12.82 -26.21
CA TRP A 4 71.07 12.32 -25.46
C TRP A 4 70.20 11.41 -26.33
N LEU A 5 70.57 10.13 -26.33
CA LEU A 5 69.66 9.01 -26.54
C LEU A 5 68.69 8.96 -25.35
N CYS A 6 67.42 9.32 -25.54
CA CYS A 6 66.38 9.09 -24.53
C CYS A 6 65.68 7.76 -24.84
N GLN A 7 65.99 6.76 -24.02
CA GLN A 7 65.53 5.38 -24.09
C GLN A 7 64.00 5.26 -24.07
N GLN A 8 63.49 4.33 -24.88
CA GLN A 8 62.19 3.72 -24.64
C GLN A 8 62.19 3.02 -23.27
N GLN A 9 61.50 3.59 -22.30
CA GLN A 9 61.16 2.88 -21.07
C GLN A 9 59.91 2.04 -21.30
N ASN A 10 60.15 0.74 -21.33
CA ASN A 10 59.19 -0.33 -21.45
C ASN A 10 58.41 -0.45 -20.12
N LEU A 11 57.34 0.33 -19.96
CA LEU A 11 56.40 0.15 -18.87
C LEU A 11 55.59 -1.12 -19.12
N LYS A 12 56.04 -2.23 -18.51
CA LYS A 12 55.21 -3.42 -18.32
C LYS A 12 54.06 -3.04 -17.39
N VAL A 13 52.93 -2.60 -17.95
CA VAL A 13 51.68 -2.52 -17.21
C VAL A 13 51.24 -3.95 -16.96
N SER A 14 51.55 -4.44 -15.75
CA SER A 14 51.02 -5.70 -15.22
C SER A 14 49.51 -5.58 -15.10
N THR A 15 48.78 -5.95 -16.15
CA THR A 15 47.32 -6.04 -16.13
C THR A 15 46.92 -7.37 -15.50
N SER A 16 46.89 -7.43 -14.18
CA SER A 16 46.02 -8.35 -13.43
C SER A 16 45.98 -7.97 -11.95
N VAL A 17 45.48 -6.78 -11.64
CA VAL A 17 44.84 -6.58 -10.32
C VAL A 17 43.40 -7.03 -10.49
N ARG A 18 43.13 -8.33 -10.27
CA ARG A 18 41.76 -8.81 -10.05
C ARG A 18 41.32 -8.24 -8.71
N MET A 19 40.61 -7.12 -8.75
CA MET A 19 39.87 -6.67 -7.56
C MET A 19 38.84 -7.74 -7.24
N GLU A 20 38.96 -8.38 -6.08
CA GLU A 20 37.86 -9.16 -5.50
C GLU A 20 36.74 -8.17 -5.20
N ASN A 21 35.81 -8.05 -6.15
CA ASN A 21 34.64 -7.21 -6.00
C ASN A 21 33.60 -7.98 -5.18
N ASP A 22 33.51 -7.65 -3.90
CA ASP A 22 32.40 -8.04 -2.99
C ASP A 22 31.07 -7.35 -3.35
N PHE A 23 31.08 -6.54 -4.41
CA PHE A 23 29.91 -5.82 -4.88
C PHE A 23 28.86 -6.77 -5.49
N VAL A 24 27.70 -6.85 -4.84
CA VAL A 24 26.53 -7.57 -5.34
C VAL A 24 25.65 -6.60 -6.13
N PRO A 25 25.56 -6.73 -7.47
CA PRO A 25 24.79 -5.80 -8.28
C PRO A 25 23.29 -6.03 -8.10
N ASP A 26 22.52 -4.95 -7.97
CA ASP A 26 21.07 -5.03 -8.07
C ASP A 26 20.62 -5.18 -9.54
N ARG A 27 19.33 -5.44 -9.76
CA ARG A 27 18.80 -5.60 -11.12
C ARG A 27 18.88 -4.33 -11.95
N GLN A 28 18.84 -3.16 -11.34
CA GLN A 28 18.78 -1.88 -12.04
C GLN A 28 20.18 -1.49 -12.55
N HIS A 29 21.20 -1.68 -11.70
CA HIS A 29 22.62 -1.60 -12.02
C HIS A 29 22.95 -2.43 -13.25
N LEU A 30 22.55 -3.71 -13.28
CA LEU A 30 22.80 -4.57 -14.44
C LEU A 30 22.14 -4.04 -15.73
N ARG A 31 20.98 -3.38 -15.64
CA ARG A 31 20.34 -2.73 -16.80
C ARG A 31 21.12 -1.51 -17.27
N TYR A 32 21.60 -0.66 -16.35
CA TYR A 32 22.48 0.47 -16.68
C TYR A 32 23.74 0.01 -17.39
N VAL A 33 24.41 -1.04 -16.88
CA VAL A 33 25.62 -1.57 -17.53
C VAL A 33 25.28 -2.16 -18.90
N THR A 34 24.10 -2.78 -19.06
CA THR A 34 23.64 -3.29 -20.37
C THR A 34 23.47 -2.15 -21.36
N LEU A 35 22.87 -1.03 -20.93
CA LEU A 35 22.71 0.18 -21.73
C LEU A 35 24.07 0.81 -22.09
N PHE A 36 24.98 0.91 -21.13
CA PHE A 36 26.34 1.38 -21.37
C PHE A 36 27.06 0.55 -22.43
N LEU A 37 27.01 -0.78 -22.34
CA LEU A 37 27.66 -1.68 -23.30
C LEU A 37 27.02 -1.60 -24.70
N TYR A 38 25.72 -1.32 -24.77
CA TYR A 38 25.02 -1.06 -26.04
C TYR A 38 25.56 0.21 -26.71
N HIS A 39 25.65 1.33 -25.99
CA HIS A 39 26.21 2.58 -26.52
C HIS A 39 27.71 2.50 -26.83
N PHE A 40 28.45 1.69 -26.06
CA PHE A 40 29.86 1.39 -26.36
C PHE A 40 30.02 0.61 -27.69
N GLY A 41 28.93 0.13 -28.30
CA GLY A 41 28.98 -0.61 -29.56
C GLY A 41 29.38 -2.09 -29.38
N SER A 42 29.37 -2.61 -28.14
CA SER A 42 29.61 -4.04 -27.93
C SER A 42 28.43 -4.85 -28.45
N ASN A 43 28.69 -5.88 -29.27
CA ASN A 43 27.65 -6.81 -29.67
C ASN A 43 27.11 -7.62 -28.47
N MET A 44 25.94 -8.22 -28.61
CA MET A 44 25.23 -8.90 -27.50
C MET A 44 26.05 -10.02 -26.85
N LYS A 45 26.85 -10.75 -27.64
CA LYS A 45 27.67 -11.85 -27.12
C LYS A 45 28.89 -11.35 -26.36
N ALA A 46 29.54 -10.30 -26.88
CA ALA A 46 30.64 -9.62 -26.20
C ALA A 46 30.17 -8.99 -24.87
N ALA A 47 28.97 -8.42 -24.85
CA ALA A 47 28.37 -7.88 -23.63
C ALA A 47 28.12 -8.98 -22.58
N GLU A 48 27.58 -10.14 -22.99
CA GLU A 48 27.39 -11.29 -22.10
C GLU A 48 28.69 -11.81 -21.50
N VAL A 49 29.74 -11.92 -22.31
CA VAL A 49 31.06 -12.34 -21.83
C VAL A 49 31.62 -11.33 -20.82
N LYS A 50 31.60 -10.03 -21.12
CA LYS A 50 32.08 -8.98 -20.20
C LYS A 50 31.29 -8.97 -18.89
N MET A 51 29.96 -9.07 -18.96
CA MET A 51 29.12 -9.10 -17.77
C MET A 51 29.37 -10.34 -16.91
N ARG A 52 29.55 -11.51 -17.52
CA ARG A 52 29.87 -12.75 -16.81
C ARG A 52 31.26 -12.70 -16.17
N ASP A 53 32.25 -12.10 -16.84
CA ASP A 53 33.59 -11.94 -16.29
C ASP A 53 33.60 -11.04 -15.04
N ILE A 54 32.88 -9.92 -15.10
CA ILE A 54 32.81 -8.93 -14.00
C ILE A 54 31.90 -9.40 -12.86
N TYR A 55 30.66 -9.82 -13.17
CA TYR A 55 29.62 -10.08 -12.16
C TYR A 55 29.44 -11.57 -11.83
N LYS A 56 30.15 -12.47 -12.51
CA LYS A 56 30.10 -13.93 -12.30
C LYS A 56 28.66 -14.46 -12.26
N HIS A 57 28.23 -15.00 -11.12
CA HIS A 57 26.91 -15.60 -10.92
C HIS A 57 25.77 -14.57 -10.91
N HIS A 58 26.07 -13.30 -10.68
CA HIS A 58 25.07 -12.22 -10.71
C HIS A 58 24.83 -11.66 -12.12
N ALA A 59 25.60 -12.11 -13.13
CA ALA A 59 25.45 -11.62 -14.49
C ALA A 59 24.10 -12.01 -15.09
N PRO A 60 23.46 -11.12 -15.88
CA PRO A 60 22.22 -11.44 -16.56
C PRO A 60 22.47 -12.51 -17.64
N SER A 61 21.48 -13.38 -17.84
CA SER A 61 21.54 -14.38 -18.90
C SER A 61 21.64 -13.73 -20.29
N TYR A 62 22.21 -14.45 -21.25
CA TYR A 62 22.24 -14.02 -22.66
C TYR A 62 20.86 -13.60 -23.18
N ARG A 63 19.80 -14.36 -22.84
CA ARG A 63 18.41 -14.02 -23.23
C ARG A 63 17.95 -12.68 -22.66
N THR A 64 18.36 -12.36 -21.44
CA THR A 64 18.05 -11.07 -20.80
C THR A 64 18.75 -9.93 -21.54
N ILE A 65 20.04 -10.09 -21.86
CA ILE A 65 20.82 -9.10 -22.61
C ILE A 65 20.21 -8.85 -23.99
N VAL A 66 19.86 -9.91 -24.72
CA VAL A 66 19.20 -9.81 -26.03
C VAL A 66 17.88 -9.02 -25.94
N ARG A 67 17.03 -9.30 -24.94
CA ARG A 67 15.78 -8.56 -24.74
C ARG A 67 16.02 -7.07 -24.54
N TRP A 68 16.98 -6.70 -23.69
CA TRP A 68 17.35 -5.31 -23.45
C TRP A 68 17.92 -4.63 -24.69
N TYR A 69 18.85 -5.29 -25.38
CA TYR A 69 19.41 -4.78 -26.63
C TYR A 69 18.34 -4.55 -27.69
N ASN A 70 17.37 -5.46 -27.81
CA ASN A 70 16.27 -5.29 -28.76
C ASN A 70 15.39 -4.09 -28.39
N ARG A 71 15.10 -3.86 -27.10
CA ARG A 71 14.40 -2.62 -26.65
C ARG A 71 15.18 -1.36 -27.04
N PHE A 72 16.48 -1.33 -26.76
CA PHE A 72 17.33 -0.19 -27.08
C PHE A 72 17.41 0.09 -28.59
N LYS A 73 17.37 -0.95 -29.44
CA LYS A 73 17.32 -0.79 -30.91
C LYS A 73 16.05 -0.09 -31.41
N VAL A 74 14.94 -0.21 -30.69
CA VAL A 74 13.69 0.49 -31.02
C VAL A 74 13.60 1.88 -30.35
N GLY A 75 14.69 2.33 -29.72
CA GLY A 75 14.76 3.63 -29.05
C GLY A 75 14.16 3.66 -27.63
N ASP A 76 13.78 2.51 -27.06
CA ASP A 76 13.25 2.44 -25.71
C ASP A 76 14.38 2.23 -24.69
N TYR A 77 14.77 3.33 -24.04
CA TYR A 77 15.82 3.37 -23.01
C TYR A 77 15.27 3.34 -21.57
N THR A 78 14.00 3.00 -21.37
CA THR A 78 13.41 2.97 -20.02
C THR A 78 13.91 1.74 -19.23
N LEU A 79 14.64 2.00 -18.14
CA LEU A 79 15.28 0.96 -17.34
C LEU A 79 14.44 0.47 -16.16
N GLU A 80 13.35 1.19 -15.84
CA GLU A 80 12.39 0.79 -14.82
C GLU A 80 11.50 -0.36 -15.32
N ASP A 81 11.01 -1.18 -14.38
CA ASP A 81 9.94 -2.12 -14.70
C ASP A 81 8.66 -1.33 -14.97
N GLU A 82 8.00 -1.61 -16.09
CA GLU A 82 6.63 -1.15 -16.29
C GLU A 82 5.72 -1.63 -15.16
N LYS A 83 4.66 -0.86 -14.89
CA LYS A 83 3.62 -1.29 -13.97
C LYS A 83 3.08 -2.63 -14.45
N ARG A 84 3.40 -3.69 -13.72
CA ARG A 84 2.88 -5.02 -14.03
C ARG A 84 1.36 -4.95 -13.97
N SER A 85 0.71 -5.51 -14.98
CA SER A 85 -0.71 -5.79 -14.93
C SER A 85 -0.94 -6.77 -13.78
N GLY A 86 -1.27 -6.22 -12.61
CA GLY A 86 -1.67 -7.02 -11.46
C GLY A 86 -2.92 -7.84 -11.80
N ARG A 87 -3.37 -8.65 -10.85
CA ARG A 87 -4.62 -9.40 -11.01
C ARG A 87 -5.78 -8.42 -11.33
N PRO A 88 -6.56 -8.64 -12.40
CA PRO A 88 -7.70 -7.79 -12.73
C PRO A 88 -8.65 -7.72 -11.53
N SER A 89 -8.93 -6.51 -11.04
CA SER A 89 -9.67 -6.31 -9.78
C SER A 89 -10.96 -5.49 -9.94
N GLU A 90 -11.36 -5.20 -11.17
CA GLU A 90 -12.25 -4.06 -11.41
C GLU A 90 -13.74 -4.38 -11.48
N HIS A 91 -14.15 -5.64 -11.64
CA HIS A 91 -15.58 -5.90 -11.85
C HIS A 91 -16.42 -5.93 -10.56
N ASN A 92 -15.85 -6.30 -9.41
CA ASN A 92 -16.64 -6.51 -8.18
C ASN A 92 -16.83 -5.26 -7.32
N LEU A 93 -16.01 -4.21 -7.46
CA LEU A 93 -16.03 -3.07 -6.53
C LEU A 93 -17.25 -2.16 -6.72
N ARG A 94 -17.67 -1.92 -7.97
CA ARG A 94 -18.84 -1.07 -8.26
C ARG A 94 -20.12 -1.70 -7.72
N GLU A 95 -20.27 -3.00 -7.90
CA GLU A 95 -21.43 -3.74 -7.42
C GLU A 95 -21.43 -3.87 -5.90
N LEU A 96 -20.26 -4.19 -5.31
CA LEU A 96 -20.08 -4.20 -3.86
C LEU A 96 -20.43 -2.85 -3.24
N ARG A 97 -20.05 -1.73 -3.86
CA ARG A 97 -20.45 -0.39 -3.41
C ARG A 97 -21.96 -0.21 -3.37
N ARG A 98 -22.69 -0.67 -4.41
CA ARG A 98 -24.16 -0.57 -4.47
C ARG A 98 -24.81 -1.38 -3.35
N VAL A 99 -24.33 -2.60 -3.08
CA VAL A 99 -24.86 -3.45 -2.01
C VAL A 99 -24.68 -2.79 -0.65
N VAL A 100 -23.48 -2.24 -0.37
CA VAL A 100 -23.18 -1.57 0.90
C VAL A 100 -23.98 -0.28 1.08
N GLN A 101 -24.22 0.48 0.01
CA GLN A 101 -25.03 1.71 0.08
C GLN A 101 -26.51 1.42 0.38
N ARG A 102 -27.03 0.31 -0.16
CA ARG A 102 -28.42 -0.12 0.09
C ARG A 102 -28.60 -0.61 1.52
N ASP A 103 -27.64 -1.37 2.03
CA ASP A 103 -27.68 -1.90 3.39
C ASP A 103 -26.27 -1.90 4.02
N PRO A 104 -25.93 -0.86 4.79
CA PRO A 104 -24.63 -0.75 5.46
C PRO A 104 -24.40 -1.77 6.59
N LEU A 105 -25.46 -2.44 7.07
CA LEU A 105 -25.39 -3.38 8.19
C LEU A 105 -25.17 -4.82 7.75
N ARG A 106 -25.24 -5.09 6.44
CA ARG A 106 -25.13 -6.43 5.88
C ARG A 106 -23.81 -7.10 6.20
N PHE A 107 -23.85 -8.39 6.52
CA PHE A 107 -22.66 -9.12 6.92
C PHE A 107 -21.76 -9.45 5.71
N THR A 108 -20.44 -9.40 5.92
CA THR A 108 -19.44 -9.76 4.91
C THR A 108 -19.67 -11.17 4.35
N ARG A 109 -20.12 -12.12 5.17
CA ARG A 109 -20.43 -13.49 4.74
C ARG A 109 -21.64 -13.55 3.80
N GLU A 110 -22.69 -12.79 4.07
CA GLU A 110 -23.90 -12.77 3.22
C GLU A 110 -23.60 -12.11 1.87
N MET A 111 -22.83 -11.03 1.89
CA MET A 111 -22.32 -10.40 0.66
C MET A 111 -21.49 -11.41 -0.14
N ALA A 112 -20.59 -12.13 0.51
CA ALA A 112 -19.75 -13.14 -0.14
C ALA A 112 -20.57 -14.23 -0.83
N SER A 113 -21.60 -14.77 -0.15
CA SER A 113 -22.53 -15.73 -0.75
C SER A 113 -23.29 -15.14 -1.94
N THR A 114 -23.70 -13.87 -1.85
CA THR A 114 -24.43 -13.18 -2.95
C THR A 114 -23.53 -13.00 -4.18
N PHE A 115 -22.27 -12.68 -3.98
CA PHE A 115 -21.28 -12.47 -5.05
C PHE A 115 -20.63 -13.77 -5.54
N GLY A 116 -20.89 -14.92 -4.90
CA GLY A 116 -20.22 -16.19 -5.21
C GLY A 116 -18.71 -16.14 -4.98
N VAL A 117 -18.23 -15.30 -4.06
CA VAL A 117 -16.80 -15.12 -3.75
C VAL A 117 -16.50 -15.49 -2.31
N HIS A 118 -15.23 -15.69 -2.00
CA HIS A 118 -14.81 -15.89 -0.61
C HIS A 118 -14.95 -14.58 0.21
N SER A 119 -15.31 -14.71 1.49
CA SER A 119 -15.54 -13.56 2.39
C SER A 119 -14.35 -12.60 2.52
N SER A 120 -13.11 -13.11 2.43
CA SER A 120 -11.90 -12.27 2.42
C SER A 120 -11.81 -11.36 1.20
N THR A 121 -12.39 -11.76 0.06
CA THR A 121 -12.43 -10.95 -1.17
C THR A 121 -13.34 -9.73 -0.98
N VAL A 122 -14.47 -9.94 -0.31
CA VAL A 122 -15.39 -8.86 0.06
C VAL A 122 -14.73 -7.91 1.05
N ASP A 123 -14.09 -8.43 2.11
CA ASP A 123 -13.37 -7.61 3.09
C ASP A 123 -12.25 -6.77 2.44
N PHE A 124 -11.47 -7.38 1.55
CA PHE A 124 -10.46 -6.67 0.77
C PHE A 124 -11.08 -5.57 -0.10
N GLY A 125 -12.19 -5.86 -0.79
CA GLY A 125 -12.91 -4.89 -1.59
C GLY A 125 -13.44 -3.72 -0.78
N LEU A 126 -14.02 -3.99 0.40
CA LEU A 126 -14.48 -2.96 1.34
C LEU A 126 -13.33 -2.05 1.79
N LYS A 127 -12.18 -2.64 2.17
CA LYS A 127 -10.97 -1.88 2.55
C LYS A 127 -10.44 -1.03 1.39
N LYS A 128 -10.40 -1.58 0.17
CA LYS A 128 -9.98 -0.86 -1.04
C LYS A 128 -10.89 0.33 -1.36
N MET A 129 -12.17 0.26 -1.00
CA MET A 129 -13.12 1.39 -1.09
C MET A 129 -13.03 2.38 0.07
N GLY A 130 -12.17 2.15 1.07
CA GLY A 130 -12.04 3.00 2.26
C GLY A 130 -13.11 2.76 3.33
N MET A 131 -13.89 1.67 3.23
CA MET A 131 -14.91 1.34 4.22
C MET A 131 -14.27 0.79 5.50
N LYS A 132 -14.82 1.16 6.66
CA LYS A 132 -14.40 0.66 7.97
C LYS A 132 -15.61 0.17 8.74
N LYS A 133 -15.50 -1.01 9.36
CA LYS A 133 -16.53 -1.55 10.24
C LYS A 133 -16.59 -0.72 11.52
N LYS A 134 -17.77 -0.19 11.85
CA LYS A 134 -18.06 0.49 13.11
C LYS A 134 -19.22 -0.22 13.80
N LEU A 135 -19.21 -0.23 15.13
CA LEU A 135 -20.35 -0.70 15.90
C LEU A 135 -21.43 0.39 15.93
N GLY A 136 -22.70 -0.01 15.90
CA GLY A 136 -23.82 0.90 16.08
C GLY A 136 -23.77 1.59 17.44
N ARG A 137 -24.32 2.81 17.51
CA ARG A 137 -24.53 3.49 18.80
C ARG A 137 -25.80 2.96 19.45
N TYR A 138 -25.77 2.76 20.76
CA TYR A 138 -26.98 2.45 21.52
C TYR A 138 -27.88 3.68 21.53
N VAL A 139 -29.14 3.50 21.09
CA VAL A 139 -30.18 4.53 21.13
C VAL A 139 -31.21 4.05 22.15
N PRO A 140 -31.40 4.77 23.29
CA PRO A 140 -32.23 4.29 24.40
C PRO A 140 -33.69 3.99 24.02
N HIS A 141 -34.27 4.78 23.12
CA HIS A 141 -35.68 4.67 22.76
C HIS A 141 -35.90 4.79 21.25
N HIS A 142 -36.87 4.03 20.75
CA HIS A 142 -37.38 4.18 19.39
C HIS A 142 -38.49 5.24 19.37
N LEU A 143 -38.11 6.49 19.09
CA LEU A 143 -39.03 7.63 19.12
C LEU A 143 -40.07 7.55 18.00
N LYS A 144 -41.34 7.81 18.33
CA LYS A 144 -42.39 7.99 17.31
C LYS A 144 -42.24 9.36 16.64
N PRO A 145 -42.85 9.58 15.45
CA PRO A 145 -42.80 10.87 14.78
C PRO A 145 -43.17 12.05 15.68
N ALA A 146 -44.30 11.97 16.39
CA ALA A 146 -44.75 13.02 17.31
C ALA A 146 -43.75 13.31 18.44
N ASP A 147 -43.09 12.28 19.00
CA ASP A 147 -42.07 12.47 20.04
C ASP A 147 -40.84 13.20 19.50
N ARG A 148 -40.48 12.96 18.23
CA ARG A 148 -39.37 13.66 17.58
C ARG A 148 -39.71 15.13 17.37
N ASP A 149 -40.90 15.41 16.88
CA ASP A 149 -41.36 16.77 16.61
C ASP A 149 -41.43 17.58 17.91
N GLY A 150 -42.06 17.02 18.95
CA GLY A 150 -42.12 17.67 20.27
C GLY A 150 -40.73 17.93 20.88
N ARG A 151 -39.76 17.04 20.66
CA ARG A 151 -38.37 17.27 21.09
C ARG A 151 -37.71 18.40 20.29
N VAL A 152 -37.93 18.47 18.98
CA VAL A 152 -37.38 19.54 18.13
C VAL A 152 -37.96 20.88 18.56
N ASP A 153 -39.27 20.97 18.76
CA ASP A 153 -39.96 22.19 19.17
C ASP A 153 -39.47 22.69 20.55
N ALA A 154 -39.35 21.77 21.51
CA ALA A 154 -38.81 22.09 22.83
C ALA A 154 -37.36 22.60 22.74
N CYS A 155 -36.50 21.94 21.95
CA CYS A 155 -35.13 22.37 21.74
C CYS A 155 -35.03 23.75 21.06
N LEU A 156 -35.85 24.00 20.03
CA LEU A 156 -35.88 25.30 19.35
C LEU A 156 -36.36 26.41 20.28
N THR A 157 -37.36 26.13 21.12
CA THR A 157 -37.84 27.07 22.13
C THR A 157 -36.73 27.43 23.11
N LEU A 158 -36.03 26.42 23.65
CA LEU A 158 -34.91 26.64 24.58
C LEU A 158 -33.73 27.37 23.92
N LEU A 159 -33.45 27.11 22.64
CA LEU A 159 -32.41 27.78 21.89
C LEU A 159 -32.73 29.27 21.69
N ASN A 160 -33.96 29.60 21.28
CA ASN A 160 -34.40 30.99 21.12
C ASN A 160 -34.41 31.74 22.46
N LEU A 161 -34.81 31.09 23.55
CA LEU A 161 -34.74 31.67 24.89
C LEU A 161 -33.30 31.98 25.33
N HIS A 162 -32.31 31.24 24.82
CA HIS A 162 -30.91 31.46 25.14
C HIS A 162 -30.33 32.73 24.50
N GLU A 163 -30.78 33.10 23.30
CA GLU A 163 -30.25 34.26 22.57
C GLU A 163 -30.48 35.59 23.31
N GLY A 164 -31.51 35.68 24.16
CA GLY A 164 -31.85 36.88 24.94
C GLY A 164 -31.64 36.77 26.45
N ASN A 165 -31.37 35.58 27.01
CA ASN A 165 -31.37 35.36 28.45
C ASN A 165 -30.28 34.37 28.92
N ARG A 166 -29.69 34.65 30.08
CA ARG A 166 -28.74 33.76 30.78
C ARG A 166 -29.43 32.79 31.74
N TRP A 167 -30.52 32.18 31.28
CA TRP A 167 -31.36 31.29 32.09
C TRP A 167 -30.61 30.06 32.61
N LEU A 168 -29.56 29.61 31.90
CA LEU A 168 -28.69 28.52 32.33
C LEU A 168 -27.96 28.80 33.65
N GLU A 169 -27.69 30.08 34.00
CA GLU A 169 -27.06 30.45 35.27
C GLU A 169 -27.97 30.15 36.48
N HIS A 170 -29.28 29.99 36.23
CA HIS A 170 -30.30 29.76 37.26
C HIS A 170 -30.99 28.41 37.10
N LEU A 171 -30.52 27.55 36.18
CA LEU A 171 -31.10 26.24 35.94
C LEU A 171 -30.75 25.29 37.09
N ILE A 172 -31.77 24.83 37.80
CA ILE A 172 -31.65 23.73 38.76
C ILE A 172 -32.30 22.50 38.13
N THR A 173 -31.54 21.40 38.00
CA THR A 173 -32.01 20.13 37.45
C THR A 173 -31.71 18.99 38.43
N GLY A 174 -32.54 17.95 38.38
CA GLY A 174 -32.33 16.71 39.13
C GLY A 174 -32.79 15.51 38.30
N ASP A 175 -32.12 14.39 38.47
CA ASP A 175 -32.50 13.09 37.89
C ASP A 175 -32.14 11.99 38.89
N GLU A 176 -32.87 10.89 38.85
CA GLU A 176 -32.66 9.75 39.74
C GLU A 176 -31.89 8.65 39.01
N LYS A 177 -30.80 8.18 39.62
CA LYS A 177 -29.99 7.10 39.07
C LYS A 177 -29.82 5.98 40.07
N TRP A 178 -30.10 4.76 39.63
CA TRP A 178 -29.82 3.55 40.41
C TRP A 178 -28.31 3.32 40.57
N PHE A 179 -27.88 3.08 41.80
CA PHE A 179 -26.53 2.64 42.13
C PHE A 179 -26.56 1.19 42.60
N HIS A 180 -25.99 0.29 41.79
CA HIS A 180 -25.88 -1.11 42.17
C HIS A 180 -24.68 -1.33 43.08
N TYR A 181 -24.84 -2.13 44.13
CA TYR A 181 -23.77 -2.48 45.06
C TYR A 181 -22.60 -3.21 44.37
N ASN A 182 -22.91 -4.07 43.40
CA ASN A 182 -21.93 -4.76 42.58
C ASN A 182 -22.19 -4.47 41.11
N ASN A 183 -21.25 -3.78 40.45
CA ASN A 183 -21.31 -3.46 39.03
C ASN A 183 -20.30 -4.32 38.28
N PHE A 184 -20.76 -5.46 37.76
CA PHE A 184 -19.89 -6.37 37.02
C PHE A 184 -19.52 -5.79 35.65
N HIS A 185 -18.31 -5.27 35.54
CA HIS A 185 -17.75 -4.89 34.25
C HIS A 185 -17.20 -6.12 33.50
N ARG A 186 -17.34 -6.14 32.17
CA ARG A 186 -16.66 -7.16 31.35
C ARG A 186 -15.15 -6.91 31.43
N ILE A 187 -14.43 -7.82 32.09
CA ILE A 187 -12.98 -7.83 32.14
C ILE A 187 -12.47 -8.85 31.13
N GLY A 188 -11.61 -8.42 30.21
CA GLY A 188 -10.89 -9.34 29.32
C GLY A 188 -9.92 -10.20 30.14
N LYS A 189 -9.98 -11.52 29.97
CA LYS A 189 -9.04 -12.46 30.59
C LYS A 189 -8.29 -13.19 29.49
N TRP A 190 -6.96 -13.25 29.62
CA TRP A 190 -6.14 -14.13 28.80
C TRP A 190 -6.33 -15.56 29.28
N VAL A 191 -6.78 -16.44 28.41
CA VAL A 191 -6.98 -17.86 28.69
C VAL A 191 -6.25 -18.64 27.61
N GLN A 192 -5.58 -19.72 27.98
CA GLN A 192 -4.98 -20.63 27.00
C GLN A 192 -6.09 -21.26 26.15
N GLU A 193 -5.93 -21.22 24.84
CA GLU A 193 -6.81 -21.89 23.89
C GLU A 193 -6.71 -23.40 24.17
N LYS A 194 -7.82 -24.03 24.59
CA LYS A 194 -7.86 -25.48 24.75
C LYS A 194 -7.80 -26.10 23.35
N LEU A 195 -6.76 -26.91 23.13
CA LEU A 195 -6.62 -27.82 21.98
C LEU A 195 -7.81 -28.79 21.89
#